data_AF-A0A2G9MH17-F1
#
_entry.id   AF-A0A2G9MH17-F1
#
_cell.length_a   1.000
_cell.length_b   1.000
_cell.length_c   1.000
_cell.angle_alpha   90.00
_cell.angle_beta   90.00
_cell.angle_gamma   90.00
#
_symmetry.space_group_name_H-M   'P 1'
#
loop_
_entity.id
_entity.type
_entity.pdbx_description
1 polymer ?
#
loop_
_entity_poly.entity_id
_entity_poly.type
_entity_poly.pdbx_seq_one_letter_code
_entity_poly.pdbx_strand_id
1 'polypeptide(L)'
;MERTFFEHIGRIKKVKNKLEKELNIKISIGKEVLFSGKEEDEFIAERVLDAVAFGFPADEALALKDEDFIFEKIFIPAKSGKRKEEIKGRLIGKHGRVREVLEHLSESFIRVEDNCVGIIAAAEDMKCVMQAVENMIKGSKHSNVYSFLEGHRARKKLPYDMGLKLKEKP
;
A
#
# COMPACT_ATOMS: atom_id res chain seq x y z
N MET A 1 -23.92 10.14 -2.86
CA MET A 1 -23.88 10.26 -1.38
C MET A 1 -23.71 8.88 -0.80
N GLU A 2 -22.46 8.51 -0.66
CA GLU A 2 -22.05 7.23 -0.10
C GLU A 2 -21.82 7.33 1.40
N ARG A 3 -21.98 6.18 2.08
CA ARG A 3 -21.76 6.04 3.52
C ARG A 3 -20.83 4.87 3.74
N THR A 4 -19.66 5.14 4.29
CA THR A 4 -18.67 4.10 4.58
C THR A 4 -18.23 4.18 6.04
N PHE A 5 -18.05 3.00 6.64
CA PHE A 5 -17.52 2.87 7.99
C PHE A 5 -16.00 2.72 7.93
N PHE A 6 -15.28 3.55 8.67
CA PHE A 6 -13.83 3.47 8.80
C PHE A 6 -13.45 3.20 10.25
N GLU A 7 -12.49 2.30 10.47
CA GLU A 7 -12.05 1.92 11.82
C GLU A 7 -11.38 3.09 12.57
N HIS A 8 -10.75 4.02 11.85
CA HIS A 8 -9.96 5.12 12.45
C HIS A 8 -10.36 6.50 11.93
N ILE A 9 -11.60 6.89 12.19
CA ILE A 9 -12.18 8.19 11.81
C ILE A 9 -11.35 9.40 12.30
N GLY A 10 -10.67 9.27 13.44
CA GLY A 10 -9.84 10.33 14.01
C GLY A 10 -8.68 10.78 13.10
N ARG A 11 -8.16 9.88 12.24
CA ARG A 11 -7.11 10.21 11.27
C ARG A 11 -7.66 11.08 10.15
N ILE A 12 -8.78 10.67 9.56
CA ILE A 12 -9.50 11.41 8.52
C ILE A 12 -9.84 12.83 9.01
N LYS A 13 -10.32 12.97 10.25
CA LYS A 13 -10.69 14.28 10.82
C LYS A 13 -9.52 15.28 10.83
N LYS A 14 -8.28 14.83 11.02
CA LYS A 14 -7.10 15.71 11.03
C LYS A 14 -6.74 16.22 9.63
N VAL A 15 -7.00 15.42 8.59
CA VAL A 15 -6.59 15.72 7.21
C VAL A 15 -7.75 16.12 6.30
N LYS A 16 -8.97 16.19 6.86
CA LYS A 16 -10.22 16.55 6.17
C LYS A 16 -10.06 17.74 5.21
N ASN A 17 -9.56 18.88 5.70
CA ASN A 17 -9.47 20.10 4.90
C ASN A 17 -8.59 19.95 3.64
N LYS A 18 -7.59 19.06 3.68
CA LYS A 18 -6.73 18.79 2.54
C LYS A 18 -7.43 17.87 1.54
N LEU A 19 -8.07 16.81 2.05
CA LEU A 19 -8.82 15.86 1.21
C LEU A 19 -10.00 16.50 0.49
N GLU A 20 -10.78 17.36 1.16
CA GLU A 20 -11.90 18.07 0.53
C GLU A 20 -11.46 18.95 -0.65
N LYS A 21 -10.28 19.57 -0.57
CA LYS A 21 -9.73 20.41 -1.64
C LYS A 21 -9.20 19.59 -2.81
N GLU A 22 -8.45 18.53 -2.52
CA GLU A 22 -7.78 17.72 -3.55
C GLU A 22 -8.74 16.80 -4.30
N LEU A 23 -9.84 16.40 -3.66
CA LEU A 23 -10.84 15.49 -4.21
C LEU A 23 -12.12 16.21 -4.65
N ASN A 24 -12.23 17.53 -4.45
CA ASN A 24 -13.44 18.33 -4.75
C ASN A 24 -14.74 17.78 -4.13
N ILE A 25 -14.65 17.09 -3.00
CA ILE A 25 -15.80 16.53 -2.27
C ILE A 25 -16.06 17.25 -0.95
N LYS A 26 -17.27 17.11 -0.42
CA LYS A 26 -17.60 17.50 0.96
C LYS A 26 -17.59 16.27 1.87
N ILE A 27 -16.82 16.32 2.95
CA ILE A 27 -16.69 15.23 3.92
C ILE A 27 -17.39 15.65 5.22
N SER A 28 -18.41 14.91 5.64
CA SER A 28 -19.03 15.05 6.96
C SER A 28 -18.64 13.86 7.84
N ILE A 29 -18.09 14.16 9.02
CA ILE A 29 -17.54 13.17 9.94
C ILE A 29 -18.38 13.16 11.21
N GLY A 30 -19.16 12.08 11.39
CA GLY A 30 -19.95 11.82 12.59
C GLY A 30 -19.56 10.48 13.23
N LYS A 31 -20.55 9.59 13.42
CA LYS A 31 -20.30 8.15 13.69
C LYS A 31 -19.88 7.39 12.43
N GLU A 32 -20.31 7.90 11.28
CA GLU A 32 -20.01 7.43 9.92
C GLU A 32 -19.30 8.56 9.17
N VAL A 33 -18.57 8.21 8.11
CA VAL A 33 -18.01 9.20 7.19
C VAL A 33 -18.94 9.27 5.98
N LEU A 34 -19.50 10.45 5.76
CA LEU A 34 -20.38 10.76 4.65
C LEU A 34 -19.61 11.64 3.68
N PHE A 35 -19.60 11.28 2.41
CA PHE A 35 -19.03 12.12 1.37
C PHE A 35 -19.99 12.25 0.18
N SER A 36 -19.90 13.40 -0.48
CA SER A 36 -20.72 13.72 -1.64
C SER A 36 -19.94 14.54 -2.65
N GLY A 37 -20.04 14.14 -3.92
CA GLY A 37 -19.34 14.72 -5.06
C GLY A 37 -19.95 14.26 -6.39
N LYS A 38 -19.16 14.34 -7.47
CA LYS A 38 -19.48 13.62 -8.71
C LYS A 38 -19.19 12.13 -8.50
N GLU A 39 -19.79 11.27 -9.32
CA GLU A 39 -19.66 9.81 -9.19
C GLU A 39 -18.20 9.34 -9.22
N GLU A 40 -17.39 9.84 -10.16
CA GLU A 40 -15.94 9.57 -10.25
C GLU A 40 -15.18 10.06 -8.99
N ASP A 41 -15.52 11.26 -8.50
CA ASP A 41 -14.89 11.85 -7.32
C ASP A 41 -15.26 11.09 -6.03
N GLU A 42 -16.50 10.56 -5.93
CA GLU A 42 -16.96 9.73 -4.82
C GLU A 42 -16.16 8.41 -4.77
N PHE A 43 -16.00 7.73 -5.90
CA PHE A 43 -15.23 6.49 -5.98
C PHE A 43 -13.75 6.68 -5.59
N ILE A 44 -13.09 7.71 -6.13
CA ILE A 44 -11.70 8.01 -5.78
C ILE A 44 -11.59 8.38 -4.30
N ALA A 45 -12.53 9.16 -3.79
CA ALA A 45 -12.53 9.57 -2.39
C ALA A 45 -12.65 8.38 -1.44
N GLU A 46 -13.49 7.39 -1.73
CA GLU A 46 -13.59 6.19 -0.90
C GLU A 46 -12.23 5.49 -0.76
N ARG A 47 -11.53 5.30 -1.88
CA ARG A 47 -10.21 4.65 -1.93
C ARG A 47 -9.18 5.42 -1.11
N VAL A 48 -9.12 6.74 -1.28
CA VAL A 48 -8.21 7.62 -0.54
C VAL A 48 -8.54 7.63 0.95
N LEU A 49 -9.83 7.66 1.31
CA LEU A 49 -10.28 7.65 2.70
C LEU A 49 -9.94 6.32 3.39
N ASP A 50 -10.05 5.18 2.70
CA ASP A 50 -9.66 3.88 3.27
C ASP A 50 -8.15 3.82 3.56
N ALA A 51 -7.31 4.31 2.65
CA ALA A 51 -5.88 4.41 2.88
C ALA A 51 -5.53 5.34 4.06
N VAL A 52 -6.18 6.51 4.17
CA VAL A 52 -5.97 7.45 5.29
C VAL A 52 -6.47 6.87 6.61
N ALA A 53 -7.60 6.18 6.60
CA ALA A 53 -8.10 5.46 7.77
C ALA A 53 -7.09 4.40 8.23
N PHE A 54 -6.56 3.63 7.28
CA PHE A 54 -5.55 2.61 7.57
C PHE A 54 -4.29 3.20 8.21
N GLY A 55 -3.86 4.40 7.81
CA GLY A 55 -2.75 5.12 8.46
C GLY A 55 -1.80 5.85 7.52
N PHE A 56 -2.09 5.89 6.22
CA PHE A 56 -1.31 6.65 5.27
C PHE A 56 -1.49 8.16 5.48
N PRO A 57 -0.43 8.97 5.33
CA PRO A 57 -0.58 10.42 5.23
C PRO A 57 -1.34 10.77 3.95
N ALA A 58 -2.03 11.91 3.96
CA ALA A 58 -2.84 12.32 2.79
C ALA A 58 -2.00 12.41 1.51
N ASP A 59 -0.76 12.87 1.58
CA ASP A 59 0.11 12.99 0.41
C ASP A 59 0.38 11.64 -0.28
N GLU A 60 0.57 10.57 0.49
CA GLU A 60 0.75 9.22 -0.06
C GLU A 60 -0.58 8.61 -0.51
N ALA A 61 -1.65 8.82 0.25
CA ALA A 61 -2.98 8.31 -0.09
C ALA A 61 -3.54 8.92 -1.38
N LEU A 62 -3.20 10.17 -1.68
CA LEU A 62 -3.61 10.87 -2.91
C LEU A 62 -3.03 10.24 -4.18
N ALA A 63 -2.06 9.34 -4.09
CA ALA A 63 -1.62 8.52 -5.22
C ALA A 63 -2.78 7.69 -5.82
N LEU A 64 -3.79 7.32 -5.02
CA LEU A 64 -4.97 6.59 -5.46
C LEU A 64 -5.95 7.42 -6.32
N LYS A 65 -5.65 8.70 -6.55
CA LYS A 65 -6.32 9.49 -7.60
C LYS A 65 -5.98 8.98 -9.00
N ASP A 66 -4.83 8.34 -9.15
CA ASP A 66 -4.47 7.60 -10.34
C ASP A 66 -5.14 6.21 -10.27
N GLU A 67 -5.88 5.87 -11.32
CA GLU A 67 -6.60 4.60 -11.42
C GLU A 67 -5.65 3.40 -11.51
N ASP A 68 -4.42 3.62 -12.00
CA ASP A 68 -3.39 2.59 -12.07
C ASP A 68 -2.87 2.18 -10.69
N PHE A 69 -3.01 3.03 -9.67
CA PHE A 69 -2.62 2.73 -8.30
C PHE A 69 -3.77 2.09 -7.54
N ILE A 70 -3.46 1.04 -6.78
CA ILE A 70 -4.41 0.34 -5.90
C ILE A 70 -3.89 0.25 -4.47
N PHE A 71 -4.81 0.09 -3.52
CA PHE A 71 -4.52 -0.07 -2.11
C PHE A 71 -4.92 -1.47 -1.64
N GLU A 72 -3.98 -2.18 -1.02
CA GLU A 72 -4.19 -3.54 -0.51
C GLU A 72 -3.68 -3.67 0.93
N LYS A 73 -4.27 -4.63 1.67
CA LYS A 73 -3.93 -4.91 3.07
C LYS A 73 -3.49 -6.37 3.22
N ILE A 74 -2.36 -6.60 3.90
CA ILE A 74 -1.86 -7.93 4.25
C ILE A 74 -1.95 -8.12 5.75
N PHE A 75 -2.67 -9.15 6.19
CA PHE A 75 -2.69 -9.53 7.60
C PHE A 75 -1.40 -10.25 8.02
N ILE A 76 -0.89 -9.95 9.20
CA ILE A 76 0.27 -10.59 9.81
C ILE A 76 -0.22 -11.79 10.63
N PRO A 77 -0.02 -13.04 10.17
CA PRO A 77 -0.56 -14.24 10.82
C PRO A 77 0.31 -14.65 12.02
N ALA A 78 0.31 -13.85 13.08
CA ALA A 78 1.09 -14.10 14.30
C ALA A 78 0.19 -14.19 15.53
N LYS A 79 0.25 -15.33 16.22
CA LYS A 79 -0.54 -15.62 17.43
C LYS A 79 0.00 -14.93 18.68
N SER A 80 1.33 -14.72 18.77
CA SER A 80 1.97 -14.09 19.93
C SER A 80 2.45 -12.67 19.63
N GLY A 81 2.41 -11.78 20.64
CA GLY A 81 2.89 -10.40 20.53
C GLY A 81 4.36 -10.32 20.15
N LYS A 82 5.22 -11.15 20.75
CA LYS A 82 6.65 -11.22 20.43
C LYS A 82 6.90 -11.49 18.94
N ARG A 83 6.17 -12.44 18.35
CA ARG A 83 6.32 -12.76 16.92
C ARG A 83 5.86 -11.59 16.04
N LYS A 84 4.81 -10.87 16.43
CA LYS A 84 4.37 -9.66 15.74
C LYS A 84 5.45 -8.58 15.77
N GLU A 85 6.05 -8.33 16.93
CA GLU A 85 7.14 -7.36 17.08
C GLU A 85 8.37 -7.73 16.25
N GLU A 86 8.74 -9.01 16.21
CA GLU A 86 9.81 -9.51 15.33
C GLU A 86 9.50 -9.24 13.85
N ILE A 87 8.28 -9.54 13.40
CA ILE A 87 7.87 -9.31 12.00
C ILE A 87 7.88 -7.81 11.68
N LYS A 88 7.30 -6.98 12.55
CA LYS A 88 7.34 -5.51 12.40
C LYS A 88 8.77 -5.00 12.34
N GLY A 89 9.65 -5.48 13.22
CA GLY A 89 11.06 -5.12 13.25
C GLY A 89 11.79 -5.47 11.95
N ARG A 90 11.43 -6.58 11.30
CA ARG A 90 11.98 -6.96 9.99
C ARG A 90 11.48 -6.08 8.86
N LEU A 91 10.17 -5.79 8.83
CA LEU A 91 9.54 -4.96 7.79
C LEU A 91 10.00 -3.50 7.87
N ILE A 92 10.07 -2.93 9.08
CA ILE A 92 10.45 -1.54 9.30
C ILE A 92 11.98 -1.40 9.26
N GLY A 93 12.69 -2.32 9.92
CA GLY A 93 14.13 -2.22 10.11
C GLY A 93 14.55 -1.06 11.01
N LYS A 94 15.87 -0.90 11.20
CA LYS A 94 16.43 0.18 12.03
C LYS A 94 16.15 1.53 11.38
N HIS A 95 15.40 2.39 12.08
CA HIS A 95 14.95 3.72 11.62
C HIS A 95 14.10 3.70 10.35
N GLY A 96 13.38 2.61 10.05
CA GLY A 96 12.54 2.57 8.84
C GLY A 96 13.29 2.23 7.54
N ARG A 97 14.61 2.05 7.59
CA ARG A 97 15.46 1.84 6.40
C ARG A 97 15.05 0.65 5.54
N VAL A 98 14.52 -0.43 6.13
CA VAL A 98 14.11 -1.60 5.35
C VAL A 98 12.85 -1.27 4.56
N ARG A 99 11.86 -0.65 5.21
CA ARG A 99 10.64 -0.17 4.56
C ARG A 99 10.98 0.78 3.42
N GLU A 100 11.85 1.77 3.65
CA GLU A 100 12.27 2.73 2.61
C GLU A 100 12.91 2.04 1.40
N VAL A 101 13.75 1.03 1.62
CA VAL A 101 14.35 0.24 0.54
C VAL A 101 13.28 -0.55 -0.22
N LEU A 102 12.33 -1.18 0.47
CA LEU A 102 11.22 -1.88 -0.17
C LEU A 102 10.42 -0.90 -1.04
N GLU A 103 9.97 0.21 -0.45
CA GLU A 103 9.22 1.28 -1.13
C GLU A 103 9.94 1.80 -2.39
N HIS A 104 11.25 2.04 -2.30
CA HIS A 104 12.05 2.49 -3.44
C HIS A 104 12.22 1.42 -4.54
N LEU A 105 12.37 0.15 -4.17
CA LEU A 105 12.56 -0.94 -5.13
C LEU A 105 11.26 -1.32 -5.84
N SER A 106 10.12 -1.22 -5.16
CA SER A 106 8.81 -1.54 -5.71
C SER A 106 7.98 -0.33 -6.16
N GLU A 107 8.51 0.89 -6.05
CA GLU A 107 7.80 2.13 -6.42
C GLU A 107 6.41 2.22 -5.77
N SER A 108 6.36 1.89 -4.47
CA SER A 108 5.13 1.75 -3.68
C SER A 108 5.24 2.46 -2.34
N PHE A 109 4.12 2.76 -1.70
CA PHE A 109 4.06 3.20 -0.30
C PHE A 109 3.66 2.03 0.61
N ILE A 110 4.35 1.85 1.73
CA ILE A 110 4.13 0.74 2.65
C ILE A 110 3.90 1.30 4.06
N ARG A 111 2.81 0.86 4.70
CA ARG A 111 2.48 1.24 6.08
C ARG A 111 2.27 0.00 6.94
N VAL A 112 2.92 -0.05 8.10
CA VAL A 112 2.81 -1.18 9.04
C VAL A 112 2.03 -0.73 10.26
N GLU A 113 0.85 -1.30 10.47
CA GLU A 113 -0.09 -0.93 11.53
C GLU A 113 -0.53 -2.19 12.27
N ASP A 114 -0.28 -2.27 13.58
CA ASP A 114 -0.66 -3.40 14.44
C ASP A 114 -0.50 -4.80 13.86
N ASN A 115 -1.54 -5.34 13.22
CA ASN A 115 -1.57 -6.70 12.68
C ASN A 115 -1.66 -6.73 11.16
N CYS A 116 -1.52 -5.58 10.50
CA CYS A 116 -1.69 -5.43 9.07
C CYS A 116 -0.56 -4.60 8.45
N VAL A 117 -0.29 -4.87 7.18
CA VAL A 117 0.58 -4.06 6.32
C VAL A 117 -0.28 -3.54 5.18
N GLY A 118 -0.39 -2.22 5.06
CA GLY A 118 -1.05 -1.56 3.95
C GLY A 118 -0.04 -1.23 2.87
N ILE A 119 -0.43 -1.36 1.61
CA ILE A 119 0.42 -1.12 0.46
C ILE A 119 -0.36 -0.32 -0.58
N ILE A 120 0.21 0.80 -1.04
CA ILE A 120 -0.28 1.54 -2.20
C ILE A 120 0.75 1.37 -3.31
N ALA A 121 0.37 0.79 -4.44
CA ALA A 121 1.26 0.54 -5.57
C ALA A 121 0.48 0.52 -6.88
N ALA A 122 1.19 0.62 -8.01
CA ALA A 122 0.60 0.33 -9.31
C ALA A 122 0.03 -1.11 -9.33
N ALA A 123 -1.11 -1.31 -9.98
CA ALA A 123 -1.81 -2.59 -10.04
C ALA A 123 -0.94 -3.71 -10.62
N GLU A 124 -0.10 -3.37 -11.61
CA GLU A 124 0.87 -4.28 -12.21
C GLU A 124 1.98 -4.74 -11.24
N ASP A 125 2.34 -3.89 -10.27
CA ASP A 125 3.41 -4.16 -9.31
C ASP A 125 2.88 -4.75 -8.00
N MET A 126 1.61 -4.53 -7.68
CA MET A 126 1.01 -4.88 -6.39
C MET A 126 1.29 -6.34 -6.00
N LYS A 127 1.07 -7.29 -6.92
CA LYS A 127 1.31 -8.71 -6.65
C LYS A 127 2.77 -8.99 -6.25
N CYS A 128 3.72 -8.32 -6.90
CA CYS A 128 5.13 -8.45 -6.57
C CYS A 128 5.43 -7.88 -5.17
N VAL A 129 4.90 -6.68 -4.87
CA VAL A 129 5.10 -6.02 -3.57
C VAL A 129 4.52 -6.86 -2.44
N MET A 130 3.30 -7.37 -2.61
CA MET A 130 2.65 -8.23 -1.64
C MET A 130 3.47 -9.50 -1.37
N GLN A 131 3.98 -10.14 -2.43
CA GLN A 131 4.82 -11.33 -2.29
C GLN A 131 6.14 -11.01 -1.55
N ALA A 132 6.76 -9.86 -1.81
CA ALA A 132 7.95 -9.42 -1.10
C ALA A 132 7.68 -9.23 0.40
N VAL A 133 6.58 -8.56 0.76
CA VAL A 133 6.14 -8.35 2.14
C VAL A 133 5.81 -9.69 2.81
N GLU A 134 5.07 -10.57 2.15
CA GLU A 134 4.79 -11.91 2.67
C GLU A 134 6.08 -12.72 2.93
N ASN A 135 7.04 -12.66 2.02
CA ASN A 135 8.32 -13.35 2.19
C ASN A 135 9.07 -12.84 3.43
N MET A 136 9.02 -11.54 3.70
CA MET A 136 9.57 -10.94 4.91
C MET A 136 8.85 -11.43 6.18
N ILE A 137 7.52 -11.48 6.16
CA ILE A 137 6.67 -12.01 7.24
C ILE A 137 7.00 -13.48 7.53
N LYS A 138 7.20 -14.28 6.48
CA LYS A 138 7.59 -15.70 6.54
C LYS A 138 9.02 -15.91 7.04
N GLY A 139 9.84 -14.85 7.14
CA GLY A 139 11.19 -14.90 7.69
C GLY A 139 12.31 -14.99 6.65
N SER A 140 12.02 -14.73 5.37
CA SER A 140 13.03 -14.68 4.30
C SER A 140 14.09 -13.62 4.58
N LYS A 141 15.34 -13.89 4.18
CA LYS A 141 16.44 -12.92 4.30
C LYS A 141 16.14 -11.66 3.48
N HIS A 142 16.46 -10.49 4.03
CA HIS A 142 16.22 -9.22 3.35
C HIS A 142 16.91 -9.17 1.98
N SER A 143 18.15 -9.69 1.89
CA SER A 143 18.90 -9.80 0.62
C SER A 143 18.12 -10.50 -0.49
N ASN A 144 17.41 -11.58 -0.16
CA ASN A 144 16.65 -12.36 -1.14
C ASN A 144 15.41 -11.59 -1.59
N VAL A 145 14.76 -10.88 -0.66
CA VAL A 145 13.58 -10.05 -0.97
C VAL A 145 13.97 -8.86 -1.83
N TYR A 146 15.11 -8.21 -1.53
CA TYR A 146 15.63 -7.12 -2.35
C TYR A 146 15.97 -7.61 -3.76
N SER A 147 16.69 -8.73 -3.88
CA SER A 147 17.04 -9.32 -5.19
C SER A 147 15.79 -9.66 -6.01
N PHE A 148 14.72 -10.12 -5.35
CA PHE A 148 13.44 -10.41 -5.98
C PHE A 148 12.78 -9.13 -6.55
N LEU A 149 12.73 -8.05 -5.77
CA LEU A 149 12.17 -6.77 -6.21
C LEU A 149 13.02 -6.12 -7.31
N GLU A 150 14.35 -6.14 -7.18
CA GLU A 150 15.27 -5.65 -8.21
C GLU A 150 15.09 -6.40 -9.54
N GLY A 151 14.95 -7.73 -9.48
CA GLY A 151 14.68 -8.55 -10.65
C GLY A 151 13.31 -8.28 -11.29
N HIS A 152 12.30 -7.90 -10.51
CA HIS A 152 11.01 -7.43 -11.04
C HIS A 152 11.16 -6.08 -11.73
N ARG A 153 11.79 -5.10 -11.06
CA ARG A 153 12.04 -3.77 -11.60
C ARG A 153 12.87 -3.80 -12.89
N ALA A 154 13.88 -4.68 -12.97
CA ALA A 154 14.68 -4.86 -14.17
C ALA A 154 13.85 -5.41 -15.35
N ARG A 155 12.93 -6.36 -15.08
CA ARG A 155 12.02 -6.90 -16.09
C ARG A 155 11.06 -5.83 -16.62
N LYS A 156 10.55 -4.96 -15.75
CA LYS A 156 9.70 -3.83 -16.12
C LYS A 156 10.41 -2.82 -17.03
N LYS A 157 11.72 -2.60 -16.82
CA LYS A 157 12.54 -1.67 -17.61
C LYS A 157 12.96 -2.22 -18.97
N LEU A 158 12.78 -3.52 -19.24
CA LEU A 158 13.08 -4.09 -20.55
C LEU A 158 11.92 -3.74 -21.50
N PRO A 159 12.14 -2.88 -22.51
CA PRO A 159 11.11 -2.58 -23.48
C PRO A 159 10.92 -3.83 -24.35
N TYR A 160 9.70 -4.34 -24.35
CA TYR A 160 9.22 -5.47 -25.14
C TYR A 160 9.71 -6.85 -24.70
N ASP A 161 8.72 -7.63 -24.27
CA ASP A 161 8.47 -9.01 -24.64
C ASP A 161 9.05 -9.36 -26.04
N MET A 162 10.35 -9.61 -26.12
CA MET A 162 11.03 -9.91 -27.38
C MET A 162 10.93 -11.40 -27.73
N GLY A 163 9.79 -12.04 -27.47
CA GLY A 163 9.45 -13.36 -28.02
C GLY A 163 10.49 -14.47 -27.84
N LEU A 164 11.40 -14.35 -26.88
CA LEU A 164 12.39 -15.38 -26.60
C LEU A 164 11.71 -16.45 -25.76
N LYS A 165 11.07 -17.40 -26.45
CA LYS A 165 10.95 -18.75 -25.91
C LYS A 165 12.35 -19.15 -25.46
N LEU A 166 12.57 -19.15 -24.15
CA LEU A 166 13.70 -19.82 -23.54
C LEU A 166 13.59 -21.27 -24.01
N LYS A 167 14.41 -21.64 -24.99
CA LYS A 167 14.60 -23.04 -25.37
C LYS A 167 14.94 -23.78 -24.08
N GLU A 168 14.06 -24.69 -23.68
CA GLU A 168 14.39 -25.69 -22.69
C GLU A 168 15.67 -26.38 -23.18
N LYS A 169 16.70 -26.36 -22.33
CA LYS A 169 17.97 -27.02 -22.62
C LYS A 169 17.74 -28.54 -22.62
N PRO A 170 18.48 -29.28 -23.47
CA PRO A 170 18.27 -30.70 -23.74
C PRO A 170 18.45 -31.58 -22.50
#